data_AF-A0A847X4W6-F1
#
_entry.id   AF-A0A847X4W6-F1
#
_cell.length_a   1.000
_cell.length_b   1.000
_cell.length_c   1.000
_cell.angle_alpha   90.00
_cell.angle_beta   90.00
_cell.angle_gamma   90.00
#
_symmetry.space_group_name_H-M   'P 1'
#
loop_
_entity.id
_entity.type
_entity.pdbx_description
1 polymer ?
#
loop_
_entity_poly.entity_id
_entity_poly.type
_entity_poly.pdbx_seq_one_letter_code
_entity_poly.pdbx_strand_id
1 'polypeptide(L)'
;MKSILKRFLVLLFMAALFPTGKTEAKSYEIKRISGDNRYETAVEISKASFKSSQTAVLAFGGNYPDALVGGTLATQIKAPLLLTGSEELPSVVKEELKRLNVEKIYILGGTGVVSERLEESIRKDYTVYRLGGRNRYFTARDINFERQRLANVVQEIGDWRMYSVVSNNNFPDALTASPLVGQLPIHREQSIL
;
A
#
# COMPACT_ATOMS: atom_id res chain seq x y z
N MET A 1 29.91 31.32 -61.00
CA MET A 1 28.49 31.36 -60.53
C MET A 1 27.80 29.99 -60.51
N LYS A 2 27.87 29.15 -61.56
CA LYS A 2 27.12 27.87 -61.63
C LYS A 2 27.48 26.83 -60.55
N SER A 3 28.73 26.78 -60.06
CA SER A 3 29.15 25.82 -59.02
C SER A 3 28.72 26.20 -57.59
N ILE A 4 28.62 27.50 -57.31
CA ILE A 4 28.16 28.03 -56.01
C ILE A 4 26.64 27.81 -55.86
N LEU A 5 25.89 28.03 -56.94
CA LEU A 5 24.44 27.80 -56.97
C LEU A 5 24.08 26.32 -56.74
N LYS A 6 24.87 25.39 -57.31
CA LYS A 6 24.69 23.94 -57.09
C LYS A 6 24.93 23.53 -55.64
N ARG A 7 25.93 24.10 -54.97
CA ARG A 7 26.23 23.84 -53.54
C ARG A 7 25.15 24.41 -52.63
N PHE A 8 24.63 25.60 -52.94
CA PHE A 8 23.48 26.18 -52.24
C PHE A 8 22.21 25.32 -52.38
N LEU A 9 21.95 24.80 -53.59
CA LEU A 9 20.78 23.95 -53.84
C LEU A 9 20.86 22.60 -53.10
N VAL A 10 22.06 22.01 -53.01
CA VAL A 10 22.29 20.77 -52.25
C VAL A 10 22.10 20.99 -50.75
N LEU A 11 22.56 22.12 -50.20
CA LEU A 11 22.33 22.49 -48.80
C LEU A 11 20.84 22.75 -48.49
N LEU A 12 20.13 23.41 -49.41
CA LEU A 12 18.69 23.66 -49.27
C LEU A 12 17.88 22.35 -49.34
N PHE A 13 18.30 21.41 -50.20
CA PHE A 13 17.66 20.10 -50.32
C PHE A 13 17.97 19.19 -49.10
N MET A 14 19.17 19.29 -48.52
CA MET A 14 19.49 18.56 -47.28
C MET A 14 18.73 19.10 -46.06
N ALA A 15 18.46 20.41 -45.99
CA ALA A 15 17.65 20.99 -44.93
C ALA A 15 16.17 20.55 -44.98
N ALA A 16 15.66 20.19 -46.16
CA ALA A 16 14.29 19.71 -46.36
C ALA A 16 14.09 18.22 -46.04
N LEU A 17 15.19 17.46 -45.82
CA LEU A 17 15.16 16.03 -45.49
C LEU A 17 15.18 15.74 -43.98
N PHE A 18 15.16 16.78 -43.13
CA PHE A 18 14.92 16.58 -41.70
C PHE A 18 13.41 16.42 -41.50
N PRO A 19 12.89 15.21 -41.17
CA PRO A 19 11.49 15.08 -40.82
C PRO A 19 11.24 15.96 -39.60
N THR A 20 10.49 17.04 -39.77
CA THR A 20 9.86 17.77 -38.66
C THR A 20 8.70 16.92 -38.15
N GLY A 21 9.02 15.74 -37.63
CA GLY A 21 8.09 14.98 -36.84
C GLY A 21 7.74 15.83 -35.64
N LYS A 22 6.51 16.32 -35.54
CA LYS A 22 5.98 16.77 -34.27
C LYS A 22 5.99 15.53 -33.38
N THR A 23 6.94 15.45 -32.46
CA THR A 23 6.90 14.46 -31.40
C THR A 23 5.68 14.81 -30.55
N GLU A 24 4.53 14.18 -30.82
CA GLU A 24 3.43 14.21 -29.87
C GLU A 24 3.88 13.43 -28.65
N ALA A 25 4.21 14.15 -27.58
CA ALA A 25 4.41 13.53 -26.29
C ALA A 25 3.11 12.81 -25.92
N LYS A 26 3.22 11.52 -25.59
CA LYS A 26 2.09 10.74 -25.09
C LYS A 26 1.50 11.49 -23.89
N SER A 27 0.30 12.05 -24.04
CA SER A 27 -0.37 12.74 -22.94
C SER A 27 -0.84 11.70 -21.95
N TYR A 28 -0.33 11.76 -20.73
CA TYR A 28 -0.82 10.94 -19.63
C TYR A 28 -1.96 11.68 -18.94
N GLU A 29 -3.08 10.99 -18.73
CA GLU A 29 -4.13 11.51 -17.86
C GLU A 29 -3.61 11.50 -16.41
N ILE A 30 -3.38 12.68 -15.84
CA ILE A 30 -2.93 12.82 -14.47
C ILE A 30 -4.15 12.89 -13.56
N LYS A 31 -4.43 11.80 -12.84
CA LYS A 31 -5.44 11.78 -11.79
C LYS A 31 -4.79 11.92 -10.42
N ARG A 32 -5.08 13.02 -9.72
CA ARG A 32 -4.75 13.18 -8.30
C ARG A 32 -5.79 12.45 -7.45
N ILE A 33 -5.34 11.65 -6.50
CA ILE A 33 -6.19 11.04 -5.47
C ILE A 33 -5.77 11.66 -4.14
N SER A 34 -6.66 12.44 -3.53
CA SER A 34 -6.41 13.18 -2.29
C SER A 34 -7.72 13.58 -1.63
N GLY A 35 -7.70 13.73 -0.30
CA GLY A 35 -8.76 14.40 0.46
C GLY A 35 -8.19 15.53 1.32
N ASP A 36 -9.04 16.20 2.10
CA ASP A 36 -8.65 17.40 2.87
C ASP A 36 -7.73 17.05 4.05
N ASN A 37 -7.74 15.79 4.47
CA ASN A 37 -6.84 15.25 5.47
C ASN A 37 -6.42 13.81 5.13
N ARG A 38 -5.60 13.23 6.01
CA ARG A 38 -5.06 11.87 5.84
C ARG A 38 -6.13 10.79 5.85
N TYR A 39 -7.22 10.98 6.61
CA TYR A 39 -8.32 10.02 6.69
C TYR A 39 -9.11 10.00 5.38
N GLU A 40 -9.45 11.18 4.86
CA GLU A 40 -10.14 11.31 3.58
C GLU A 40 -9.26 10.86 2.42
N THR A 41 -7.96 11.17 2.43
CA THR A 41 -7.03 10.64 1.42
C THR A 41 -7.02 9.12 1.41
N ALA A 42 -7.00 8.46 2.57
CA ALA A 42 -7.08 7.00 2.66
C ALA A 42 -8.41 6.46 2.10
N VAL A 43 -9.53 7.16 2.36
CA VAL A 43 -10.85 6.83 1.80
C VAL A 43 -10.88 7.01 0.28
N GLU A 44 -10.31 8.08 -0.29
CA GLU A 44 -10.26 8.29 -1.73
C GLU A 44 -9.38 7.24 -2.44
N ILE A 45 -8.27 6.83 -1.82
CA ILE A 45 -7.45 5.70 -2.30
C ILE A 45 -8.27 4.41 -2.27
N SER A 46 -9.03 4.17 -1.20
CA SER A 46 -9.91 3.01 -1.07
C SER A 46 -10.98 2.99 -2.17
N LYS A 47 -11.68 4.11 -2.40
CA LYS A 47 -12.69 4.23 -3.47
C LYS A 47 -12.10 4.02 -4.87
N ALA A 48 -10.88 4.50 -5.11
CA ALA A 48 -10.20 4.30 -6.37
C ALA A 48 -9.77 2.83 -6.60
N SER A 49 -9.54 2.07 -5.53
CA SER A 49 -8.94 0.73 -5.59
C SER A 49 -9.95 -0.40 -5.37
N PHE A 50 -11.04 -0.15 -4.62
CA PHE A 50 -11.95 -1.18 -4.13
C PHE A 50 -13.42 -0.78 -4.34
N LYS A 51 -14.15 -1.60 -5.11
CA LYS A 51 -15.62 -1.50 -5.20
C LYS A 51 -16.28 -2.05 -3.93
N SER A 52 -15.76 -3.16 -3.41
CA SER A 52 -16.18 -3.82 -2.17
C SER A 52 -14.97 -4.52 -1.54
N SER A 53 -15.02 -4.76 -0.23
CA SER A 53 -14.04 -5.57 0.47
C SER A 53 -14.64 -6.10 1.78
N GLN A 54 -14.67 -7.43 1.96
CA GLN A 54 -15.15 -8.04 3.20
C GLN A 54 -14.19 -7.83 4.38
N THR A 55 -12.93 -7.45 4.11
CA THR A 55 -11.93 -7.18 5.14
C THR A 55 -11.36 -5.76 4.97
N ALA A 56 -11.03 -5.10 6.08
CA ALA A 56 -10.27 -3.87 6.08
C ALA A 56 -9.11 -3.93 7.08
N VAL A 57 -8.08 -3.15 6.84
CA VAL A 57 -6.98 -2.93 7.79
C VAL A 57 -7.09 -1.50 8.30
N LEU A 58 -7.08 -1.33 9.63
CA LEU A 58 -7.08 -0.03 10.29
C LEU A 58 -5.74 0.20 10.97
N ALA A 59 -5.16 1.37 10.78
CA ALA A 59 -3.96 1.80 11.51
C ALA A 59 -4.16 3.19 12.11
N PHE A 60 -3.44 3.50 13.19
CA PHE A 60 -3.50 4.83 13.79
C PHE A 60 -2.98 5.91 12.83
N GLY A 61 -3.79 6.94 12.61
CA GLY A 61 -3.47 8.02 11.68
C GLY A 61 -2.44 9.02 12.21
N GLY A 62 -2.19 9.09 13.52
CA GLY A 62 -1.31 10.09 14.13
C GLY A 62 0.18 9.73 14.15
N ASN A 63 0.53 8.45 14.01
CA ASN A 63 1.92 7.98 13.95
C ASN A 63 2.02 6.78 13.00
N TYR A 64 2.97 6.81 12.07
CA TYR A 64 2.96 5.96 10.88
C TYR A 64 3.67 4.59 10.94
N PRO A 65 4.44 4.18 11.97
CA PRO A 65 5.25 2.96 11.87
C PRO A 65 4.42 1.68 11.72
N ASP A 66 3.25 1.61 12.34
CA ASP A 66 2.37 0.44 12.26
C ASP A 66 1.60 0.39 10.94
N ALA A 67 1.23 1.55 10.37
CA ALA A 67 0.62 1.64 9.05
C ALA A 67 1.56 1.19 7.92
N LEU A 68 2.87 1.46 8.06
CA LEU A 68 3.88 1.09 7.07
C LEU A 68 4.01 -0.42 6.92
N VAL A 69 4.21 -1.15 8.03
CA VAL A 69 4.27 -2.61 7.97
C VAL A 69 2.90 -3.21 7.62
N GLY A 70 1.83 -2.52 8.01
CA GLY A 70 0.45 -2.86 7.66
C GLY A 70 0.16 -2.98 6.17
N GLY A 71 0.87 -2.22 5.33
CA GLY A 71 0.73 -2.31 3.87
C GLY A 71 1.02 -3.71 3.32
N THR A 72 1.92 -4.47 3.95
CA THR A 72 2.23 -5.84 3.54
C THR A 72 1.05 -6.79 3.74
N LEU A 73 0.37 -6.70 4.89
CA LEU A 73 -0.83 -7.47 5.17
C LEU A 73 -1.97 -7.05 4.24
N ALA A 74 -2.26 -5.75 4.17
CA ALA A 74 -3.33 -5.20 3.34
C ALA A 74 -3.20 -5.64 1.88
N THR A 75 -1.97 -5.66 1.35
CA THR A 75 -1.68 -6.15 0.00
C THR A 75 -1.93 -7.66 -0.14
N GLN A 76 -1.45 -8.47 0.81
CA GLN A 76 -1.64 -9.93 0.78
C GLN A 76 -3.12 -10.32 0.79
N ILE A 77 -3.93 -9.66 1.64
CA ILE A 77 -5.37 -9.95 1.76
C ILE A 77 -6.24 -9.14 0.79
N LYS A 78 -5.63 -8.31 -0.09
CA LYS A 78 -6.31 -7.43 -1.04
C LYS A 78 -7.40 -6.59 -0.37
N ALA A 79 -7.04 -5.93 0.72
CA ALA A 79 -7.94 -5.09 1.52
C ALA A 79 -7.45 -3.63 1.54
N PRO A 80 -8.37 -2.65 1.72
CA PRO A 80 -7.97 -1.27 1.95
C PRO A 80 -7.30 -1.11 3.32
N LEU A 81 -6.26 -0.28 3.35
CA LEU A 81 -5.67 0.25 4.57
C LEU A 81 -6.27 1.64 4.85
N LEU A 82 -7.12 1.72 5.86
CA LEU A 82 -7.74 2.96 6.31
C LEU A 82 -7.09 3.43 7.63
N LEU A 83 -7.29 4.71 7.96
CA LEU A 83 -6.70 5.33 9.15
C LEU A 83 -7.76 5.59 10.22
N THR A 84 -7.40 5.48 11.49
CA THR A 84 -8.29 5.78 12.62
C THR A 84 -7.65 6.77 13.62
N GLY A 85 -8.46 7.42 14.44
CA GLY A 85 -7.99 8.10 15.66
C GLY A 85 -7.67 7.10 16.77
N SER A 86 -7.16 7.61 17.91
CA SER A 86 -6.86 6.77 19.09
C SER A 86 -8.13 6.35 19.82
N GLU A 87 -9.05 7.30 20.00
CA GLU A 87 -10.27 7.12 20.79
C GLU A 87 -11.52 6.97 19.93
N GLU A 88 -11.46 7.43 18.69
CA GLU A 88 -12.60 7.45 17.78
C GLU A 88 -12.23 7.06 16.36
N LEU A 89 -13.18 6.41 15.70
CA LEU A 89 -13.14 6.13 14.27
C LEU A 89 -13.79 7.32 13.52
N PRO A 90 -13.06 8.02 12.63
CA PRO A 90 -13.60 9.14 11.87
C PRO A 90 -14.85 8.75 11.08
N SER A 91 -15.81 9.68 10.96
CA SER A 91 -17.08 9.44 10.24
C SER A 91 -16.85 8.97 8.81
N VAL A 92 -15.95 9.62 8.08
CA VAL A 92 -15.61 9.26 6.69
C VAL A 92 -15.10 7.82 6.56
N VAL A 93 -14.42 7.30 7.59
CA VAL A 93 -13.92 5.92 7.60
C VAL A 93 -15.03 4.94 7.95
N LYS A 94 -15.93 5.30 8.89
CA LYS A 94 -17.14 4.50 9.17
C LYS A 94 -18.01 4.34 7.92
N GLU A 95 -18.21 5.41 7.18
CA GLU A 95 -18.97 5.40 5.93
C GLU A 95 -18.30 4.54 4.87
N GLU A 96 -16.97 4.61 4.75
CA GLU A 96 -16.21 3.79 3.81
C GLU A 96 -16.28 2.30 4.15
N LEU A 97 -16.15 1.92 5.43
CA LEU A 97 -16.32 0.53 5.87
C LEU A 97 -17.71 -0.02 5.50
N LYS A 98 -18.75 0.79 5.64
CA LYS A 98 -20.12 0.44 5.21
C LYS A 98 -20.23 0.31 3.70
N ARG A 99 -19.70 1.29 2.94
CA ARG A 99 -19.71 1.26 1.47
C ARG A 99 -19.07 -0.01 0.92
N LEU A 100 -18.00 -0.46 1.56
CA LEU A 100 -17.24 -1.65 1.16
C LEU A 100 -17.92 -2.98 1.56
N ASN A 101 -18.93 -2.95 2.44
CA ASN A 101 -19.51 -4.13 3.10
C ASN A 101 -18.45 -4.93 3.87
N VAL A 102 -17.67 -4.25 4.70
CA VAL A 102 -16.65 -4.89 5.55
C VAL A 102 -17.33 -5.73 6.64
N GLU A 103 -16.80 -6.92 6.89
CA GLU A 103 -17.21 -7.81 7.98
C GLU A 103 -16.07 -8.04 8.98
N LYS A 104 -14.82 -8.01 8.49
CA LYS A 104 -13.61 -8.27 9.27
C LYS A 104 -12.68 -7.08 9.27
N ILE A 105 -12.11 -6.75 10.42
CA ILE A 105 -11.15 -5.66 10.58
C ILE A 105 -9.89 -6.16 11.28
N TYR A 106 -8.74 -5.86 10.69
CA TYR A 106 -7.44 -5.95 11.35
C TYR A 106 -7.04 -4.57 11.88
N ILE A 107 -6.97 -4.41 13.20
CA ILE A 107 -6.42 -3.21 13.84
C ILE A 107 -4.92 -3.39 14.02
N LEU A 108 -4.13 -2.44 13.52
CA LEU A 108 -2.69 -2.42 13.69
C LEU A 108 -2.29 -1.44 14.78
N GLY A 109 -1.42 -1.91 15.67
CA GLY A 109 -0.90 -1.13 16.79
C GLY A 109 -1.50 -1.55 18.13
N GLY A 110 -0.72 -1.30 19.19
CA GLY A 110 -1.13 -1.59 20.55
C GLY A 110 -2.21 -0.64 21.09
N THR A 111 -2.67 -0.91 22.30
CA THR A 111 -3.75 -0.17 22.96
C THR A 111 -3.39 1.27 23.29
N GLY A 112 -2.09 1.61 23.33
CA GLY A 112 -1.60 2.98 23.51
C GLY A 112 -1.72 3.90 22.29
N VAL A 113 -2.08 3.37 21.11
CA VAL A 113 -2.30 4.18 19.88
C VAL A 113 -3.68 4.01 19.27
N VAL A 114 -4.34 2.88 19.54
CA VAL A 114 -5.75 2.64 19.24
C VAL A 114 -6.34 2.03 20.50
N SER A 115 -7.14 2.79 21.24
CA SER A 115 -7.65 2.39 22.55
C SER A 115 -8.45 1.09 22.50
N GLU A 116 -8.51 0.39 23.64
CA GLU A 116 -9.39 -0.77 23.83
C GLU A 116 -10.86 -0.36 23.68
N ARG A 117 -11.25 0.81 24.21
CA ARG A 117 -12.59 1.36 24.07
C ARG A 117 -13.01 1.52 22.61
N LEU A 118 -12.12 2.02 21.76
CA LEU A 118 -12.39 2.15 20.33
C LEU A 118 -12.55 0.77 19.69
N GLU A 119 -11.65 -0.17 19.96
CA GLU A 119 -11.76 -1.55 19.47
C GLU A 119 -13.08 -2.20 19.89
N GLU A 120 -13.48 -2.09 21.15
CA GLU A 120 -14.76 -2.60 21.65
C GLU A 120 -15.95 -1.98 20.93
N SER A 121 -15.88 -0.68 20.60
CA SER A 121 -16.93 -0.04 19.82
C SER A 121 -17.05 -0.60 18.40
N ILE A 122 -15.92 -0.94 17.77
CA ILE A 122 -15.86 -1.53 16.43
C ILE A 122 -16.33 -3.01 16.46
N ARG A 123 -16.01 -3.75 17.53
CA ARG A 123 -16.42 -5.15 17.72
C ARG A 123 -17.93 -5.38 17.74
N LYS A 124 -18.73 -4.33 17.96
CA LYS A 124 -20.19 -4.41 17.92
C LYS A 124 -20.72 -4.74 16.52
N ASP A 125 -20.04 -4.24 15.50
CA ASP A 125 -20.49 -4.33 14.10
C ASP A 125 -19.58 -5.24 13.25
N TYR A 126 -18.34 -5.50 13.69
CA TYR A 126 -17.33 -6.21 12.89
C TYR A 126 -16.58 -7.28 13.69
N THR A 127 -16.09 -8.31 13.00
CA THR A 127 -15.10 -9.24 13.57
C THR A 127 -13.73 -8.56 13.60
N VAL A 128 -13.18 -8.32 14.79
CA VAL A 128 -11.93 -7.57 14.95
C VAL A 128 -10.76 -8.46 15.40
N TYR A 129 -9.61 -8.29 14.76
CA TYR A 129 -8.32 -8.85 15.17
C TYR A 129 -7.33 -7.71 15.38
N ARG A 130 -6.70 -7.64 16.56
CA ARG A 130 -5.62 -6.68 16.82
C ARG A 130 -4.26 -7.33 16.60
N LEU A 131 -3.42 -6.66 15.83
CA LEU A 131 -2.01 -6.98 15.62
C LEU A 131 -1.19 -5.82 16.17
N GLY A 132 -0.75 -5.92 17.42
CA GLY A 132 -0.15 -4.79 18.13
C GLY A 132 0.68 -5.25 19.31
N GLY A 133 1.97 -4.94 19.26
CA GLY A 133 2.90 -5.31 20.32
C GLY A 133 3.33 -4.11 21.18
N ARG A 134 4.20 -4.38 22.17
CA ARG A 134 4.75 -3.35 23.08
C ARG A 134 5.50 -2.23 22.35
N ASN A 135 5.95 -2.47 21.12
CA ASN A 135 6.58 -1.51 20.23
C ASN A 135 6.42 -1.96 18.77
N ARG A 136 6.88 -1.11 17.83
CA ARG A 136 6.79 -1.34 16.38
C ARG A 136 7.40 -2.66 15.89
N TYR A 137 8.41 -3.20 16.58
CA TYR A 137 9.02 -4.47 16.22
C TYR A 137 8.11 -5.65 16.54
N PHE A 138 7.44 -5.60 17.71
CA PHE A 138 6.47 -6.62 18.08
C PHE A 138 5.21 -6.52 17.20
N THR A 139 4.75 -5.31 16.85
CA THR A 139 3.67 -5.15 15.86
C THR A 139 4.04 -5.76 14.52
N ALA A 140 5.26 -5.51 14.01
CA ALA A 140 5.73 -6.10 12.75
C ALA A 140 5.80 -7.63 12.80
N ARG A 141 6.24 -8.19 13.92
CA ARG A 141 6.24 -9.64 14.16
C ARG A 141 4.82 -10.21 14.13
N ASP A 142 3.88 -9.59 14.82
CA ASP A 142 2.50 -10.07 14.89
C ASP A 142 1.81 -9.99 13.52
N ILE A 143 2.09 -8.94 12.74
CA ILE A 143 1.68 -8.85 11.33
C ILE A 143 2.26 -10.01 10.52
N ASN A 144 3.56 -10.28 10.65
CA ASN A 144 4.21 -11.38 9.94
C ASN A 144 3.65 -12.76 10.31
N PHE A 145 3.33 -12.98 11.58
CA PHE A 145 2.70 -14.22 12.04
C PHE A 145 1.29 -14.38 11.47
N GLU A 146 0.51 -13.30 11.44
CA GLU A 146 -0.82 -13.34 10.82
C GLU A 146 -0.74 -13.62 9.32
N ARG A 147 0.22 -13.01 8.62
CA ARG A 147 0.48 -13.27 7.19
C ARG A 147 0.78 -14.74 6.92
N GLN A 148 1.63 -15.37 7.75
CA GLN A 148 1.94 -16.80 7.64
C GLN A 148 0.74 -17.69 7.98
N ARG A 149 0.00 -17.34 9.03
CA ARG A 149 -1.24 -18.03 9.41
C ARG A 149 -2.24 -18.05 8.26
N LEU A 150 -2.44 -16.91 7.60
CA LEU A 150 -3.32 -16.77 6.44
C LEU A 150 -2.82 -17.53 5.21
N ALA A 151 -1.50 -17.76 5.10
CA ALA A 151 -0.90 -18.59 4.06
C ALA A 151 -0.90 -20.10 4.39
N ASN A 152 -1.45 -20.50 5.55
CA ASN A 152 -1.37 -21.88 6.07
C ASN A 152 0.06 -22.42 6.19
N VAL A 153 1.02 -21.54 6.49
CA VAL A 153 2.41 -21.92 6.74
C VAL A 153 2.63 -21.96 8.25
N VAL A 154 2.93 -23.16 8.76
CA VAL A 154 3.32 -23.38 10.16
C VAL A 154 4.84 -23.28 10.24
N GLN A 155 5.34 -22.45 11.14
CA GLN A 155 6.78 -22.26 11.37
C GLN A 155 7.48 -23.58 11.69
N GLU A 156 8.37 -24.04 10.81
CA GLU A 156 9.57 -24.76 11.24
C GLU A 156 10.70 -23.72 11.33
N ILE A 157 11.37 -23.67 12.48
CA ILE A 157 12.46 -22.74 12.73
C ILE A 157 13.62 -23.10 11.79
N GLY A 158 13.88 -22.28 10.76
CA GLY A 158 15.09 -22.40 9.93
C GLY A 158 14.90 -22.25 8.43
N ASP A 159 13.67 -22.35 7.91
CA ASP A 159 13.41 -22.41 6.46
C ASP A 159 12.97 -21.06 5.86
N TRP A 160 13.70 -19.99 6.16
CA TRP A 160 13.37 -18.64 5.70
C TRP A 160 14.20 -18.28 4.46
N ARG A 161 13.60 -18.35 3.27
CA ARG A 161 14.29 -17.97 2.02
C ARG A 161 14.30 -16.47 1.70
N MET A 162 13.46 -15.63 2.36
CA MET A 162 13.43 -14.19 2.09
C MET A 162 13.06 -13.35 3.32
N TYR A 163 13.96 -12.46 3.73
CA TYR A 163 13.70 -11.42 4.73
C TYR A 163 13.62 -10.07 4.04
N SER A 164 12.60 -9.27 4.35
CA SER A 164 12.64 -7.83 4.13
C SER A 164 12.86 -7.16 5.48
N VAL A 165 14.08 -6.67 5.69
CA VAL A 165 14.42 -5.87 6.87
C VAL A 165 14.48 -4.44 6.42
N VAL A 166 13.74 -3.57 7.12
CA VAL A 166 13.78 -2.14 6.85
C VAL A 166 14.19 -1.40 8.11
N SER A 167 15.13 -0.47 7.97
CA SER A 167 15.63 0.31 9.09
C SER A 167 14.58 1.31 9.59
N ASN A 168 14.53 1.51 10.91
CA ASN A 168 13.58 2.39 11.56
C ASN A 168 13.90 3.91 11.41
N ASN A 169 15.05 4.24 10.82
CA ASN A 169 15.52 5.62 10.76
C ASN A 169 15.03 6.38 9.53
N ASN A 170 14.48 5.67 8.54
CA ASN A 170 13.93 6.30 7.34
C ASN A 170 12.76 5.46 6.79
N PHE A 171 11.54 5.95 7.04
CA PHE A 171 10.28 5.38 6.57
C PHE A 171 10.10 5.15 5.05
N PRO A 172 10.78 5.84 4.09
CA PRO A 172 10.53 5.63 2.65
C PRO A 172 10.80 4.20 2.16
N ASP A 173 11.79 3.51 2.73
CA ASP A 173 12.15 2.16 2.29
C ASP A 173 11.04 1.16 2.61
N ALA A 174 10.39 1.31 3.77
CA ALA A 174 9.31 0.43 4.20
C ALA A 174 8.04 0.68 3.38
N LEU A 175 7.76 1.96 3.10
CA LEU A 175 6.62 2.37 2.29
C LEU A 175 6.71 1.80 0.87
N THR A 176 7.89 1.88 0.26
CA THR A 176 8.13 1.44 -1.13
C THR A 176 8.23 -0.08 -1.24
N ALA A 177 8.77 -0.77 -0.23
CA ALA A 177 8.88 -2.24 -0.23
C ALA A 177 7.54 -2.94 0.04
N SER A 178 6.60 -2.30 0.75
CA SER A 178 5.38 -2.94 1.24
C SER A 178 4.52 -3.62 0.16
N PRO A 179 4.25 -2.99 -1.00
CA PRO A 179 3.48 -3.64 -2.07
C PRO A 179 4.16 -4.90 -2.61
N LEU A 180 5.48 -4.85 -2.81
CA LEU A 180 6.24 -6.02 -3.29
C LEU A 180 6.19 -7.13 -2.24
N VAL A 181 6.51 -6.81 -0.98
CA VAL A 181 6.56 -7.79 0.11
C VAL A 181 5.20 -8.46 0.34
N GLY A 182 4.10 -7.71 0.20
CA GLY A 182 2.75 -8.26 0.32
C GLY A 182 2.32 -9.17 -0.84
N GLN A 183 2.95 -9.04 -2.01
CA GLN A 183 2.71 -9.92 -3.17
C GLN A 183 3.55 -11.19 -3.16
N LEU A 184 4.65 -11.21 -2.41
CA LEU A 184 5.52 -12.38 -2.33
C LEU A 184 4.77 -13.59 -1.77
N PRO A 185 4.84 -14.76 -2.43
CA PRO A 185 4.25 -15.97 -1.90
C PRO A 185 4.97 -16.41 -0.63
N ILE A 186 4.20 -16.88 0.35
CA ILE A 186 4.72 -17.53 1.55
C ILE A 186 4.65 -19.04 1.27
N HIS A 187 5.78 -19.66 0.94
CA HIS A 187 5.85 -21.07 0.53
C HIS A 187 6.01 -22.02 1.74
N ARG A 188 5.55 -23.26 1.55
CA ARG A 188 5.89 -24.46 2.34
C ARG A 188 6.78 -25.34 1.47
N GLU A 189 7.87 -25.93 1.99
CA GLU A 189 8.49 -27.06 1.28
C GLU A 189 7.46 -28.20 1.21
N GLN A 190 7.15 -28.65 -0.01
CA GLN A 190 6.85 -30.06 -0.19
C GLN A 190 8.19 -30.76 -0.07
N SER A 191 8.39 -31.47 1.04
CA SER A 191 9.51 -32.38 1.25
C SER A 191 9.75 -33.18 -0.03
N ILE A 192 10.88 -32.93 -0.68
CA ILE A 192 11.39 -33.80 -1.73
C ILE A 192 11.68 -35.13 -1.03
N LEU A 193 11.07 -36.20 -1.56
CA LEU A 193 11.18 -37.58 -1.10
C LEU A 193 12.62 -38.01 -0.76
#